data_AF-A0A7V7BM34-F1
#
_entry.id   AF-A0A7V7BM34-F1
#
_cell.length_a   1.000
_cell.length_b   1.000
_cell.length_c   1.000
_cell.angle_alpha   90.00
_cell.angle_beta   90.00
_cell.angle_gamma   90.00
#
_symmetry.space_group_name_H-M   'P 1'
#
loop_
_entity.id
_entity.type
_entity.pdbx_description
1 polymer ?
#
loop_
_entity_poly.entity_id
_entity_poly.type
_entity_poly.pdbx_seq_one_letter_code
_entity_poly.pdbx_strand_id
1 'polypeptide(L)'
;MDKSFKNNRKGGKPIYLALILLIATIVFLFLPRAVKGTNLWVDVAFYTITDIGFLVALILGIKTKNKPIVLFSVLLNGALFIGVTIFIYLLLVVIGIAGPN
;
A
#
# COMPACT_ATOMS: atom_id res chain seq x y z
N MET A 1 11.92 40.53 -4.76
CA MET A 1 12.64 39.23 -4.65
C MET A 1 12.20 38.60 -3.34
N ASP A 2 11.70 37.37 -3.23
CA ASP A 2 11.83 36.18 -4.05
C ASP A 2 10.61 35.26 -3.74
N LYS A 3 9.70 35.07 -4.70
CA LYS A 3 8.57 34.12 -4.62
C LYS A 3 8.90 32.77 -5.29
N SER A 4 10.18 32.43 -5.46
CA SER A 4 10.62 31.27 -6.25
C SER A 4 10.65 29.95 -5.48
N PHE A 5 10.67 29.96 -4.14
CA PHE A 5 10.83 28.72 -3.36
C PHE A 5 9.55 27.88 -3.15
N LYS A 6 8.38 28.30 -3.65
CA LYS A 6 7.09 27.69 -3.26
C LYS A 6 6.55 26.56 -4.18
N ASN A 7 7.20 26.20 -5.30
CA ASN A 7 6.49 25.37 -6.31
C ASN A 7 7.15 24.07 -6.80
N ASN A 8 8.26 23.60 -6.24
CA ASN A 8 8.90 22.34 -6.70
C ASN A 8 8.56 21.08 -5.88
N ARG A 9 7.62 21.13 -4.92
CA ARG A 9 7.24 19.96 -4.09
C ARG A 9 6.02 19.16 -4.59
N LYS A 10 5.61 19.31 -5.85
CA LYS A 10 4.35 18.71 -6.34
C LYS A 10 4.52 17.44 -7.18
N GLY A 11 5.73 17.05 -7.56
CA GLY A 11 5.97 15.91 -8.45
C GLY A 11 6.11 14.54 -7.77
N GLY A 12 6.54 14.47 -6.51
CA GLY A 12 6.89 13.20 -5.84
C GLY A 12 5.80 12.60 -4.95
N LYS A 13 4.68 13.31 -4.72
CA LYS A 13 3.63 12.89 -3.77
C LYS A 13 3.15 11.44 -3.91
N PRO A 14 2.94 10.90 -5.12
CA PRO A 14 2.46 9.53 -5.28
C PRO A 14 3.50 8.49 -4.85
N ILE A 15 4.78 8.78 -5.06
CA ILE A 15 5.90 7.90 -4.72
C ILE A 15 6.08 7.84 -3.20
N TYR A 16 6.03 8.98 -2.52
CA TYR A 16 6.11 9.01 -1.05
C TYR A 16 4.96 8.24 -0.40
N LEU A 17 3.74 8.35 -0.95
CA LEU A 17 2.59 7.60 -0.45
C LEU A 17 2.81 6.09 -0.59
N ALA A 18 3.23 5.64 -1.79
CA ALA A 18 3.56 4.24 -2.05
C ALA A 18 4.64 3.69 -1.10
N LEU A 19 5.68 4.50 -0.85
CA LEU A 19 6.78 4.14 0.05
C LEU A 19 6.32 4.01 1.51
N ILE A 20 5.49 4.94 1.98
CA ILE A 20 4.92 4.90 3.34
C ILE A 20 4.02 3.66 3.50
N LEU A 21 3.18 3.37 2.50
CA LEU A 21 2.35 2.17 2.52
C LEU A 21 3.20 0.91 2.54
N LEU A 22 4.21 0.81 1.68
CA LEU A 22 5.12 -0.32 1.64
C LEU A 22 5.76 -0.58 3.03
N ILE A 23 6.27 0.47 3.66
CA ILE A 23 6.87 0.37 4.99
C ILE A 23 5.82 -0.08 6.01
N ALA A 24 4.63 0.52 5.99
CA ALA A 24 3.54 0.13 6.89
C ALA A 24 3.16 -1.35 6.72
N THR A 25 3.03 -1.84 5.49
CA THR A 25 2.74 -3.25 5.18
C THR A 25 3.83 -4.17 5.74
N ILE A 26 5.10 -3.84 5.54
CA ILE A 26 6.22 -4.64 6.02
C ILE A 26 6.22 -4.68 7.55
N VAL A 27 6.08 -3.53 8.21
CA VAL A 27 6.03 -3.43 9.68
C VAL A 27 4.86 -4.25 10.23
N PHE A 28 3.67 -4.11 9.63
CA PHE A 28 2.48 -4.83 10.04
C PHE A 28 2.52 -6.32 9.72
N LEU A 29 3.39 -6.77 8.81
CA LEU A 29 3.60 -8.19 8.55
C LEU A 29 4.41 -8.88 9.66
N PHE A 30 5.30 -8.15 10.33
CA PHE A 30 6.12 -8.69 11.43
C PHE A 30 5.50 -8.50 12.82
N LEU A 31 4.64 -7.49 13.01
CA LEU A 31 4.00 -7.18 14.29
C LEU A 31 3.05 -8.28 14.86
N PRO A 32 2.08 -8.81 14.10
CA PRO A 32 1.09 -9.74 14.62
C PRO A 32 1.70 -11.09 15.00
N ARG A 33 2.79 -11.51 14.34
CA ARG A 33 3.55 -12.71 14.77
C ARG A 33 4.24 -12.56 16.12
N ALA A 34 4.50 -11.33 16.58
CA ALA A 34 5.11 -11.08 17.88
C ALA A 34 4.08 -11.11 19.03
N VAL A 35 2.79 -10.92 18.74
CA VAL A 35 1.73 -10.85 19.74
C VAL A 35 0.85 -12.09 19.61
N LYS A 36 1.02 -13.06 20.53
CA LYS A 36 0.18 -14.27 20.55
C LYS A 36 -1.30 -13.88 20.67
N GLY A 37 -2.13 -14.36 19.74
CA GLY A 37 -3.59 -14.21 19.79
C GLY A 37 -4.17 -13.08 18.93
N THR A 38 -3.43 -12.49 17.99
CA THR A 38 -4.03 -11.56 17.03
C THR A 38 -5.00 -12.28 16.11
N ASN A 39 -6.25 -11.79 16.06
CA ASN A 39 -7.27 -12.32 15.18
C ASN A 39 -6.87 -12.05 13.71
N LEU A 40 -6.82 -13.10 12.88
CA LEU A 40 -6.49 -13.02 11.46
C LEU A 40 -7.39 -12.04 10.69
N TRP A 41 -8.60 -11.77 11.18
CA TRP A 41 -9.49 -10.74 10.62
C TRP A 41 -8.94 -9.31 10.74
N VAL A 42 -8.14 -9.02 11.77
CA VAL A 42 -7.45 -7.72 11.92
C VAL A 42 -6.41 -7.55 10.82
N ASP A 43 -5.66 -8.61 10.53
CA ASP A 43 -4.68 -8.62 9.46
C ASP A 43 -5.36 -8.41 8.11
N VAL A 44 -6.45 -9.14 7.83
CA VAL A 44 -7.26 -8.96 6.61
C VAL A 44 -7.77 -7.53 6.48
N ALA A 45 -8.31 -6.93 7.54
CA ALA A 45 -8.80 -5.56 7.51
C ALA A 45 -7.67 -4.56 7.21
N PHE A 46 -6.50 -4.72 7.85
CA PHE A 46 -5.36 -3.84 7.64
C PHE A 46 -4.82 -3.94 6.21
N TYR A 47 -4.63 -5.16 5.69
CA TYR A 47 -4.16 -5.36 4.32
C TYR A 47 -5.18 -4.83 3.31
N THR A 48 -6.49 -4.97 3.56
CA THR A 48 -7.54 -4.41 2.68
C THR A 48 -7.46 -2.88 2.62
N ILE A 49 -7.27 -2.20 3.77
CA ILE A 49 -7.08 -0.74 3.81
C ILE A 49 -5.83 -0.33 3.03
N THR A 50 -4.75 -1.09 3.20
CA THR A 50 -3.49 -0.87 2.47
C THR A 50 -3.70 -1.03 0.96
N ASP A 51 -4.45 -2.05 0.54
CA ASP A 51 -4.75 -2.34 -0.86
C ASP A 51 -5.52 -1.17 -1.52
N ILE A 52 -6.52 -0.63 -0.82
CA ILE A 52 -7.24 0.58 -1.24
C ILE A 52 -6.27 1.78 -1.35
N GLY A 53 -5.33 1.90 -0.41
CA GLY A 53 -4.35 2.97 -0.44
C GLY A 53 -3.37 2.87 -1.62
N PHE A 54 -2.99 1.66 -2.06
CA PHE A 54 -2.22 1.48 -3.31
C PHE A 54 -3.01 1.90 -4.54
N LEU A 55 -4.31 1.62 -4.59
CA LEU A 55 -5.21 2.14 -5.64
C LEU A 55 -5.24 3.67 -5.66
N VAL A 56 -5.35 4.31 -4.49
CA VAL A 56 -5.30 5.77 -4.38
C VAL A 56 -3.94 6.32 -4.83
N ALA A 57 -2.84 5.68 -4.43
CA ALA A 57 -1.49 6.03 -4.86
C ALA A 57 -1.33 5.92 -6.39
N LEU A 58 -1.93 4.91 -7.01
CA LEU A 58 -1.94 4.70 -8.45
C LEU A 58 -2.73 5.80 -9.18
N ILE A 59 -3.93 6.15 -8.70
CA ILE A 59 -4.74 7.27 -9.26
C ILE A 59 -3.98 8.60 -9.15
N LEU A 60 -3.31 8.84 -8.02
CA LEU A 60 -2.46 10.03 -7.83
C LEU A 60 -1.23 10.01 -8.74
N GLY A 61 -0.63 8.83 -8.95
CA GLY A 61 0.51 8.61 -9.83
C GLY A 61 0.21 9.02 -11.27
N ILE A 62 -0.92 8.57 -11.79
CA ILE A 62 -1.38 8.83 -13.17
C ILE A 62 -1.66 10.32 -13.40
N LYS A 63 -2.05 11.07 -12.37
CA LYS A 63 -2.29 12.53 -12.48
C LYS A 63 -1.01 13.35 -12.68
N THR A 64 0.17 12.75 -12.65
CA THR A 64 1.46 13.45 -12.79
C THR A 64 1.77 13.72 -14.27
N LYS A 65 2.22 14.93 -14.63
CA LYS A 65 2.59 15.28 -16.02
C LYS A 65 3.85 14.57 -16.55
N ASN A 66 4.66 13.96 -15.66
CA ASN A 66 5.93 13.36 -16.02
C ASN A 66 5.75 11.87 -16.38
N LYS A 67 5.79 11.55 -17.68
CA LYS A 67 5.55 10.19 -18.22
C LYS A 67 6.34 9.07 -17.52
N PRO A 68 7.67 9.17 -17.29
CA PRO A 68 8.42 8.14 -16.57
C PRO A 68 7.97 7.97 -15.11
N ILE A 69 7.57 9.05 -14.43
CA ILE A 69 7.05 8.96 -13.06
C ILE A 69 5.70 8.23 -13.03
N VAL A 70 4.84 8.51 -14.01
CA VAL A 70 3.56 7.80 -14.17
C VAL A 70 3.81 6.32 -14.38
N LEU A 71 4.68 5.95 -15.33
CA LEU A 71 4.98 4.55 -15.62
C LEU A 71 5.53 3.81 -14.39
N PHE A 72 6.51 4.40 -13.71
CA PHE A 72 7.06 3.82 -12.48
C PHE A 72 6.00 3.68 -11.39
N SER A 73 5.15 4.69 -11.21
CA SER A 73 4.09 4.65 -10.20
C SER A 73 3.02 3.60 -10.51
N VAL A 74 2.63 3.45 -11.78
CA VAL A 74 1.67 2.42 -12.19
C VAL A 74 2.25 1.02 -11.99
N LEU A 75 3.50 0.78 -12.41
CA LEU A 75 4.15 -0.52 -12.26
C LEU A 75 4.35 -0.88 -10.79
N LEU A 76 4.90 0.04 -9.98
CA LEU A 76 5.18 -0.21 -8.57
C LEU A 76 3.89 -0.40 -7.76
N ASN A 77 2.95 0.56 -7.84
CA ASN A 77 1.71 0.45 -7.07
C ASN A 77 0.84 -0.71 -7.56
N GLY A 78 0.81 -0.97 -8.87
CA GLY A 78 0.07 -2.10 -9.44
C GLY A 78 0.63 -3.45 -8.99
N ALA A 79 1.96 -3.62 -8.98
CA ALA A 79 2.58 -4.84 -8.48
C ALA A 79 2.33 -5.04 -6.98
N LEU A 80 2.40 -3.95 -6.19
CA LEU A 80 2.11 -4.00 -4.75
C LEU A 80 0.65 -4.32 -4.45
N PHE A 81 -0.28 -3.72 -5.20
CA PHE A 81 -1.70 -4.03 -5.14
C PHE A 81 -1.93 -5.53 -5.39
N ILE A 82 -1.49 -6.05 -6.54
CA ILE A 82 -1.65 -7.48 -6.86
C ILE A 82 -1.03 -8.38 -5.78
N GLY A 83 0.16 -8.04 -5.29
CA GLY A 83 0.83 -8.81 -4.25
C GLY A 83 0.04 -8.84 -2.94
N VAL A 84 -0.46 -7.69 -2.47
CA VAL A 84 -1.27 -7.60 -1.25
C VAL A 84 -2.62 -8.27 -1.44
N THR A 85 -3.29 -8.09 -2.58
CA THR A 85 -4.54 -8.80 -2.89
C THR A 85 -4.37 -10.32 -2.81
N ILE A 86 -3.32 -10.89 -3.42
CA ILE A 86 -3.03 -12.34 -3.33
C ILE A 86 -2.84 -12.76 -1.87
N PHE A 87 -2.12 -11.95 -1.09
CA PHE A 87 -1.88 -12.24 0.33
C PHE A 87 -3.17 -12.22 1.16
N ILE A 88 -4.08 -11.27 0.91
CA ILE A 88 -5.41 -11.22 1.53
C ILE A 88 -6.20 -12.50 1.22
N TYR A 89 -6.20 -12.94 -0.04
CA TYR A 89 -6.87 -14.19 -0.41
C TYR A 89 -6.28 -15.40 0.31
N LEU A 90 -4.96 -15.49 0.44
CA LEU A 90 -4.31 -16.56 1.21
C LEU A 90 -4.73 -16.52 2.69
N LEU A 91 -4.78 -15.33 3.31
CA LEU A 91 -5.26 -15.18 4.68
C LEU A 91 -6.71 -15.62 4.84
N LEU A 92 -7.58 -15.25 3.89
CA LEU A 92 -8.99 -15.67 3.90
C LEU A 92 -9.15 -17.18 3.76
N VAL A 93 -8.33 -17.83 2.91
CA VAL A 93 -8.29 -19.29 2.81
C VAL A 93 -7.87 -19.91 4.14
N VAL A 94 -6.84 -19.36 4.80
CA VAL A 94 -6.39 -19.82 6.12
C VAL A 94 -7.51 -19.66 7.16
N ILE A 95 -8.22 -18.53 7.19
CA ILE A 95 -9.37 -18.32 8.08
C ILE A 95 -10.48 -19.35 7.80
N GLY A 96 -10.80 -19.59 6.53
CA GLY A 96 -11.80 -20.58 6.14
C GLY A 96 -11.45 -22.01 6.54
N ILE A 97 -10.17 -22.39 6.46
CA ILE A 97 -9.69 -23.73 6.84
C ILE A 97 -9.54 -23.86 8.36
N ALA A 98 -9.07 -22.81 9.04
CA ALA A 98 -8.86 -22.81 10.49
C ALA A 98 -10.18 -22.83 11.30
N GLY A 99 -11.31 -22.47 10.65
CA GLY A 99 -12.60 -22.31 11.32
C GLY A 99 -12.74 -20.94 11.98
N PRO A 100 -13.95 -20.60 12.50
CA PRO A 100 -14.15 -19.36 13.23
C PRO A 100 -13.27 -19.35 14.49
N ASN A 101 -12.27 -18.48 14.50
CA ASN A 101 -11.44 -18.16 15.67
C ASN A 101 -12.04 -17.00 16.48
#